data_AF-A0A2G9YIK3-F1
#
_entry.id   AF-A0A2G9YIK3-F1
#
_cell.length_a   1.000
_cell.length_b   1.000
_cell.length_c   1.000
_cell.angle_alpha   90.00
_cell.angle_beta   90.00
_cell.angle_gamma   90.00
#
_symmetry.space_group_name_H-M   'P 1'
#
loop_
_entity.id
_entity.type
_entity.pdbx_description
1 polymer ?
#
loop_
_entity_poly.entity_id
_entity_poly.type
_entity_poly.pdbx_seq_one_letter_code
_entity_poly.pdbx_strand_id
1 'polypeptide(L)'
;MALNHRAIGLANELGELSEIIVKIKKLPINNSKRINIIEELGDMCWYLAGVARFLGQDIKPKKVLQYQIHNASDLHQLITKMAIQIGKITEIIKAATYFGKPINCKELSTAFDKLVFAISYLCKTINVSLEAVLKKNIDKLRIRYPEKFTEEKALNRDRSQERKALSK
;
A
#
# COMPACT_ATOMS: atom_id res chain seq x y z
N MET A 1 -3.73 14.96 13.25
CA MET A 1 -4.06 13.57 13.69
C MET A 1 -4.31 12.61 12.51
N ALA A 2 -5.19 12.93 11.55
CA ALA A 2 -5.53 12.02 10.45
C ALA A 2 -4.35 11.61 9.54
N LEU A 3 -3.40 12.52 9.26
CA LEU A 3 -2.21 12.21 8.44
C LEU A 3 -1.20 11.32 9.18
N ASN A 4 -1.03 11.48 10.49
CA ASN A 4 -0.14 10.61 11.29
C ASN A 4 -0.58 9.15 11.22
N HIS A 5 -1.88 8.90 11.42
CA HIS A 5 -2.44 7.55 11.35
C HIS A 5 -2.17 6.91 9.98
N ARG A 6 -2.22 7.70 8.90
CA ARG A 6 -1.92 7.23 7.54
C ARG A 6 -0.44 6.90 7.34
N ALA A 7 0.45 7.76 7.82
CA ALA A 7 1.89 7.53 7.74
C ALA A 7 2.32 6.26 8.51
N ILE A 8 1.76 6.07 9.71
CA ILE A 8 1.99 4.88 10.53
C ILE A 8 1.41 3.64 9.85
N GLY A 9 0.17 3.72 9.35
CA GLY A 9 -0.47 2.64 8.60
C GLY A 9 0.39 2.19 7.41
N LEU A 10 0.89 3.13 6.59
CA LEU A 10 1.77 2.80 5.47
C LEU A 10 3.03 2.04 5.89
N ALA A 11 3.64 2.39 7.03
CA ALA A 11 4.80 1.69 7.55
C ALA A 11 4.44 0.26 8.02
N ASN A 12 3.27 0.09 8.65
CA ASN A 12 2.76 -1.22 9.05
C ASN A 12 2.55 -2.13 7.84
N GLU A 13 1.77 -1.69 6.85
CA GLU A 13 1.45 -2.50 5.66
C GLU A 13 2.71 -2.83 4.85
N LEU A 14 3.72 -1.95 4.83
CA LEU A 14 5.01 -2.26 4.22
C LEU A 14 5.74 -3.39 4.97
N GLY A 15 5.64 -3.44 6.29
CA GLY A 15 6.18 -4.53 7.11
C GLY A 15 5.53 -5.87 6.75
N GLU A 16 4.20 -5.91 6.71
CA GLU A 16 3.43 -7.10 6.31
C GLU A 16 3.78 -7.53 4.88
N LEU A 17 3.88 -6.58 3.94
CA LEU A 17 4.37 -6.84 2.59
C LEU A 17 5.79 -7.41 2.57
N SER A 18 6.70 -6.83 3.36
CA SER A 18 8.09 -7.28 3.43
C SER A 18 8.21 -8.72 3.93
N GLU A 19 7.40 -9.12 4.91
CA GLU A 19 7.34 -10.50 5.40
C GLU A 19 6.92 -11.49 4.31
N ILE A 20 6.03 -11.09 3.41
CA ILE A 20 5.64 -11.93 2.27
C ILE A 20 6.80 -12.03 1.29
N ILE A 21 7.45 -10.91 0.96
CA ILE A 21 8.53 -10.85 -0.02
C ILE A 21 9.75 -11.67 0.42
N VAL A 22 10.17 -11.60 1.70
CA VAL A 22 11.30 -12.41 2.20
C VAL A 22 11.04 -13.92 2.13
N LYS A 23 9.77 -14.34 2.09
CA LYS A 23 9.37 -15.75 1.93
C LYS A 23 9.35 -16.20 0.45
N ILE A 24 9.60 -15.30 -0.51
CA ILE A 24 9.63 -15.60 -1.96
C ILE A 24 11.05 -16.01 -2.34
N LYS A 25 11.28 -17.33 -2.48
CA LYS A 25 12.59 -17.88 -2.88
C LYS A 25 12.79 -17.97 -4.40
N LYS A 26 11.70 -18.05 -5.17
CA LYS A 26 11.70 -18.26 -6.62
C LYS A 26 10.51 -17.55 -7.26
N LEU A 27 10.67 -17.18 -8.54
CA LEU A 27 9.60 -16.69 -9.41
C LEU A 27 9.15 -17.82 -10.36
N PRO A 28 7.89 -17.84 -10.83
CA PRO A 28 6.81 -16.87 -10.55
C PRO A 28 6.22 -17.01 -9.13
N ILE A 29 5.59 -15.94 -8.64
CA ILE A 29 4.98 -15.89 -7.30
C ILE A 29 3.74 -16.78 -7.29
N ASN A 30 3.65 -17.69 -6.31
CA ASN A 30 2.50 -18.58 -6.19
C ASN A 30 1.20 -17.83 -5.84
N ASN A 31 0.05 -18.45 -6.13
CA ASN A 31 -1.23 -17.77 -5.98
C ASN A 31 -1.53 -17.31 -4.54
N SER A 32 -1.16 -18.11 -3.54
CA SER A 32 -1.39 -17.74 -2.14
C SER A 32 -0.63 -16.46 -1.75
N LYS A 33 0.67 -16.37 -2.08
CA LYS A 33 1.47 -15.17 -1.83
C LYS A 33 1.01 -13.99 -2.67
N ARG A 34 0.60 -14.23 -3.91
CA ARG A 34 0.02 -13.20 -4.79
C ARG A 34 -1.21 -12.55 -4.16
N ILE A 35 -2.13 -13.33 -3.58
CA ILE A 35 -3.32 -12.80 -2.90
C ILE A 35 -2.91 -11.97 -1.67
N ASN A 36 -1.94 -12.43 -0.87
CA ASN A 36 -1.44 -11.63 0.26
C ASN A 36 -0.83 -10.30 -0.22
N ILE A 37 -0.02 -10.31 -1.29
CA ILE A 37 0.53 -9.06 -1.85
C ILE A 37 -0.59 -8.10 -2.28
N ILE A 38 -1.65 -8.62 -2.91
CA ILE A 38 -2.81 -7.80 -3.30
C ILE A 38 -3.49 -7.16 -2.09
N GLU A 39 -3.62 -7.90 -0.99
CA GLU A 39 -4.19 -7.42 0.26
C GLU A 39 -3.39 -6.23 0.81
N GLU A 40 -2.08 -6.41 1.00
CA GLU A 40 -1.21 -5.36 1.55
C GLU A 40 -1.14 -4.14 0.63
N LEU A 41 -1.05 -4.34 -0.68
CA LEU A 41 -1.09 -3.22 -1.65
C LEU A 41 -2.41 -2.45 -1.59
N GLY A 42 -3.53 -3.17 -1.37
CA GLY A 42 -4.84 -2.57 -1.17
C GLY A 42 -4.88 -1.68 0.06
N ASP A 43 -4.36 -2.17 1.19
CA ASP A 43 -4.32 -1.43 2.45
C ASP A 43 -3.37 -0.22 2.37
N MET A 44 -2.22 -0.36 1.72
CA MET A 44 -1.35 0.78 1.41
C MET A 44 -2.08 1.84 0.58
N CYS A 45 -2.80 1.43 -0.47
CA CYS A 45 -3.60 2.36 -1.29
C CYS A 45 -4.71 3.05 -0.49
N TRP A 46 -5.32 2.36 0.48
CA TRP A 46 -6.31 2.97 1.38
C TRP A 46 -5.72 4.10 2.22
N TYR A 47 -4.53 3.90 2.80
CA TYR A 47 -3.83 4.97 3.52
C TYR A 47 -3.38 6.11 2.58
N LEU A 48 -2.86 5.76 1.40
CA LEU A 48 -2.46 6.74 0.38
C LEU A 48 -3.63 7.59 -0.10
N ALA A 49 -4.85 7.05 -0.19
CA ALA A 49 -6.01 7.81 -0.63
C ALA A 49 -6.27 9.03 0.28
N GLY A 50 -5.99 8.91 1.57
CA GLY A 50 -6.08 10.04 2.48
C GLY A 50 -4.95 11.06 2.33
N VAL A 51 -3.75 10.61 1.94
CA VAL A 51 -2.64 11.53 1.57
C VAL A 51 -2.96 12.24 0.25
N ALA A 52 -3.53 11.52 -0.71
CA ALA A 52 -3.97 12.03 -2.01
C ALA A 52 -5.04 13.13 -1.82
N ARG A 53 -6.06 12.86 -0.97
CA ARG A 53 -7.07 13.86 -0.59
C ARG A 53 -6.44 15.12 0.01
N PHE A 54 -5.46 14.98 0.90
CA PHE A 54 -4.77 16.14 1.48
C PHE A 54 -4.02 16.97 0.43
N LEU A 55 -3.39 16.29 -0.54
CA LEU A 55 -2.66 16.93 -1.63
C LEU A 55 -3.56 17.46 -2.76
N GLY A 56 -4.87 17.19 -2.71
CA GLY A 56 -5.80 17.53 -3.80
C GLY A 56 -5.50 16.78 -5.10
N GLN A 57 -4.98 15.56 -5.02
CA GLN A 57 -4.63 14.73 -6.18
C GLN A 57 -5.25 13.33 -6.10
N ASP A 58 -5.26 12.64 -7.24
CA ASP A 58 -5.75 11.27 -7.35
C ASP A 58 -4.61 10.24 -7.34
N ILE A 59 -4.92 9.02 -6.91
CA ILE A 59 -4.07 7.86 -7.18
C ILE A 59 -4.34 7.41 -8.61
N LYS A 60 -3.34 7.52 -9.49
CA LYS A 60 -3.42 7.04 -10.89
C LYS A 60 -2.31 6.03 -11.16
N PRO A 61 -2.60 4.94 -11.91
CA PRO A 61 -1.56 3.99 -12.30
C PRO A 61 -0.48 4.72 -13.10
N LYS A 62 0.79 4.50 -12.75
CA LYS A 62 1.91 5.10 -13.47
C LYS A 62 2.38 4.16 -14.58
N LYS A 63 2.68 4.71 -15.76
CA LYS A 63 3.23 3.92 -16.88
C LYS A 63 4.57 3.32 -16.48
N VAL A 64 4.64 1.99 -16.45
CA VAL A 64 5.88 1.24 -16.25
C VAL A 64 6.46 0.93 -17.63
N LEU A 65 7.35 1.79 -18.10
CA LEU A 65 7.95 1.70 -19.43
C LEU A 65 9.11 0.69 -19.49
N GLN A 66 10.00 0.68 -18.49
CA GLN A 66 11.23 -0.12 -18.52
C GLN A 66 11.67 -0.51 -17.11
N TYR A 67 11.11 -1.58 -16.59
CA TYR A 67 11.68 -2.33 -15.46
C TYR A 67 11.03 -3.71 -15.50
N GLN A 68 11.79 -4.79 -15.32
CA GLN A 68 11.27 -6.13 -15.14
C GLN A 68 11.87 -6.71 -13.86
N ILE A 69 11.04 -7.40 -13.08
CA ILE A 69 11.52 -8.14 -11.89
C ILE A 69 11.98 -9.49 -12.41
N HIS A 70 13.30 -9.68 -12.46
CA HIS A 70 13.91 -10.91 -12.96
C HIS A 70 14.16 -11.91 -11.84
N ASN A 71 14.35 -11.43 -10.61
CA ASN A 71 14.73 -12.25 -9.48
C ASN A 71 14.23 -11.66 -8.14
N ALA A 72 14.46 -12.37 -7.04
CA ALA A 72 14.06 -11.94 -5.71
C ALA A 72 14.80 -10.66 -5.24
N SER A 73 16.05 -10.43 -5.67
CA SER A 73 16.79 -9.21 -5.33
C SER A 73 16.10 -7.95 -5.89
N ASP A 74 15.54 -8.02 -7.10
CA ASP A 74 14.78 -6.91 -7.69
C ASP A 74 13.53 -6.58 -6.84
N LEU A 75 12.85 -7.60 -6.31
CA LEU A 75 11.74 -7.41 -5.36
C LEU A 75 12.23 -6.71 -4.08
N HIS A 76 13.33 -7.18 -3.50
CA HIS A 76 13.90 -6.56 -2.30
C HIS A 76 14.28 -5.09 -2.53
N GLN A 77 14.90 -4.78 -3.66
CA GLN A 77 15.24 -3.39 -4.02
C GLN A 77 13.98 -2.51 -4.17
N LEU A 78 12.90 -3.05 -4.74
CA LEU A 78 11.63 -2.35 -4.84
C LEU A 78 11.04 -2.05 -3.45
N ILE A 79 11.03 -3.04 -2.55
CA ILE A 79 10.56 -2.88 -1.18
C ILE A 79 11.40 -1.83 -0.43
N THR A 80 12.73 -1.85 -0.58
CA THR A 80 13.61 -0.82 -0.01
C THR A 80 13.28 0.57 -0.56
N LYS A 81 13.01 0.71 -1.86
CA LYS A 81 12.59 1.99 -2.46
C LYS A 81 11.25 2.47 -1.89
N MET A 82 10.29 1.56 -1.65
CA MET A 82 9.03 1.86 -0.98
C MET A 82 9.26 2.32 0.46
N ALA A 83 10.12 1.64 1.22
CA ALA A 83 10.50 2.02 2.58
C ALA A 83 11.05 3.44 2.65
N ILE A 84 11.94 3.80 1.73
CA ILE A 84 12.50 5.15 1.64
C ILE A 84 11.40 6.18 1.40
N GLN A 85 10.44 5.92 0.52
CA GLN A 85 9.36 6.89 0.26
C GLN A 85 8.40 7.02 1.46
N ILE A 86 8.07 5.90 2.11
CA ILE A 86 7.23 5.91 3.32
C ILE A 86 7.95 6.66 4.45
N GLY A 87 9.26 6.43 4.63
CA GLY A 87 10.07 7.19 5.59
C GLY A 87 10.02 8.69 5.35
N LYS A 88 10.13 9.14 4.09
CA LYS A 88 9.98 10.56 3.72
C LYS A 88 8.59 11.11 4.02
N ILE A 89 7.54 10.38 3.66
CA ILE A 89 6.15 10.74 3.97
C ILE A 89 5.98 10.92 5.50
N THR A 90 6.47 9.95 6.27
CA THR A 90 6.43 9.96 7.73
C THR A 90 7.23 11.11 8.32
N GLU A 91 8.41 11.40 7.80
CA GLU A 91 9.23 12.53 8.25
C GLU A 91 8.52 13.87 8.07
N ILE A 92 7.96 14.12 6.88
CA ILE A 92 7.22 15.36 6.56
C ILE A 92 6.02 15.51 7.48
N ILE A 93 5.22 14.44 7.64
CA ILE A 93 4.01 14.45 8.45
C ILE A 93 4.34 14.60 9.95
N LYS A 94 5.38 13.93 10.43
CA LYS A 94 5.90 14.06 11.80
C LYS A 94 6.36 15.49 12.05
N ALA A 95 7.12 16.07 11.13
CA ALA A 95 7.64 17.43 11.27
C ALA A 95 6.52 18.47 11.39
N ALA A 96 5.47 18.32 10.59
CA ALA A 96 4.29 19.17 10.68
C ALA A 96 3.49 18.96 11.97
N THR A 97 3.34 17.72 12.42
CA THR A 97 2.51 17.44 13.59
C THR A 97 3.18 17.79 14.92
N TYR A 98 4.47 17.52 15.08
CA TYR A 98 5.15 17.66 16.38
C TYR A 98 5.98 18.93 16.51
N PHE A 99 6.45 19.51 15.39
CA PHE A 99 7.30 20.70 15.41
C PHE A 99 6.61 21.92 14.78
N GLY A 100 5.34 21.80 14.38
CA GLY A 100 4.57 22.89 13.76
C GLY A 100 5.14 23.38 12.42
N LYS A 101 6.02 22.60 11.76
CA LYS A 101 6.60 22.98 10.48
C LYS A 101 5.52 22.95 9.37
N PRO A 102 5.55 23.86 8.38
CA PRO A 102 4.65 23.76 7.24
C PRO A 102 4.91 22.46 6.47
N ILE A 103 3.85 21.83 5.96
CA ILE A 103 3.98 20.64 5.12
C ILE A 103 4.58 21.05 3.77
N ASN A 104 5.73 20.47 3.43
CA ASN A 104 6.30 20.61 2.09
C ASN A 104 5.52 19.75 1.10
N CYS A 105 4.46 20.31 0.51
CA CYS A 105 3.59 19.58 -0.43
C CYS A 105 4.35 19.05 -1.66
N LYS A 106 5.40 19.74 -2.12
CA LYS A 106 6.21 19.30 -3.27
C LYS A 106 6.97 18.00 -2.96
N GLU A 107 7.63 17.95 -1.81
CA GLU A 107 8.34 16.73 -1.37
C GLU A 107 7.37 15.60 -1.04
N LEU A 108 6.25 15.91 -0.38
CA LEU A 108 5.22 14.93 -0.07
C LEU A 108 4.61 14.33 -1.34
N SER A 109 4.28 15.16 -2.34
CA SER A 109 3.80 14.70 -3.65
C SER A 109 4.83 13.85 -4.38
N THR A 110 6.11 14.23 -4.32
CA THR A 110 7.20 13.46 -4.95
C THR A 110 7.34 12.06 -4.32
N ALA A 111 7.29 11.97 -2.99
CA ALA A 111 7.38 10.69 -2.30
C ALA A 111 6.13 9.83 -2.55
N PHE A 112 4.95 10.45 -2.55
CA PHE A 112 3.67 9.83 -2.92
C PHE A 112 3.73 9.23 -4.33
N ASP A 113 4.14 10.01 -5.34
CA ASP A 113 4.20 9.56 -6.73
C ASP A 113 5.17 8.38 -6.93
N LYS A 114 6.33 8.43 -6.27
CA LYS A 114 7.31 7.34 -6.29
C LYS A 114 6.77 6.07 -5.64
N LEU A 115 5.96 6.20 -4.59
CA LEU A 115 5.32 5.06 -3.94
C LEU A 115 4.20 4.48 -4.82
N VAL A 116 3.34 5.31 -5.42
CA VAL A 116 2.31 4.87 -6.38
C VAL A 116 2.95 4.20 -7.60
N PHE A 117 4.10 4.70 -8.08
CA PHE A 117 4.88 4.05 -9.12
C PHE A 117 5.35 2.65 -8.69
N ALA A 118 5.91 2.51 -7.49
CA ALA A 118 6.36 1.21 -6.97
C ALA A 118 5.20 0.21 -6.79
N ILE A 119 4.04 0.68 -6.32
CA ILE A 119 2.81 -0.14 -6.24
C ILE A 119 2.36 -0.58 -7.64
N SER A 120 2.29 0.36 -8.60
CA SER A 120 1.93 0.05 -9.99
C SER A 120 2.89 -0.99 -10.59
N TYR A 121 4.16 -0.89 -10.23
CA TYR A 121 5.19 -1.80 -10.66
C TYR A 121 5.02 -3.21 -10.08
N LEU A 122 4.76 -3.33 -8.78
CA LEU A 122 4.49 -4.62 -8.15
C LEU A 122 3.20 -5.25 -8.70
N CYS A 123 2.15 -4.46 -8.93
CA CYS A 123 0.92 -4.90 -9.58
C CYS A 123 1.19 -5.56 -10.95
N LYS A 124 2.03 -4.92 -11.78
CA LYS A 124 2.45 -5.47 -13.08
C LYS A 124 3.19 -6.80 -12.92
N THR A 125 4.12 -6.90 -11.96
CA THR A 125 4.87 -8.14 -11.68
C THR A 125 3.97 -9.32 -11.32
N ILE A 126 2.92 -9.08 -10.53
CA ILE A 126 1.97 -10.13 -10.14
C ILE A 126 0.77 -10.23 -11.09
N ASN A 127 0.82 -9.59 -12.26
CA ASN A 127 -0.22 -9.58 -13.27
C ASN A 127 -1.61 -9.26 -12.69
N VAL A 128 -1.73 -8.09 -12.07
CA VAL A 128 -3.00 -7.52 -11.57
C VAL A 128 -3.04 -6.03 -11.92
N SER A 129 -4.22 -5.49 -12.21
CA SER A 129 -4.37 -4.04 -12.39
C SER A 129 -4.49 -3.34 -11.04
N LEU A 130 -4.13 -2.05 -10.99
CA LEU A 130 -4.30 -1.26 -9.77
C LEU A 130 -5.78 -1.15 -9.40
N GLU A 131 -6.65 -1.02 -10.39
CA GLU A 131 -8.10 -0.98 -10.22
C GLU A 131 -8.63 -2.25 -9.55
N ALA A 132 -8.10 -3.43 -9.94
CA ALA A 132 -8.48 -4.69 -9.32
C ALA A 132 -7.99 -4.80 -7.87
N VAL A 133 -6.80 -4.29 -7.56
CA VAL A 133 -6.29 -4.21 -6.17
C VAL A 133 -7.21 -3.32 -5.33
N LEU A 134 -7.54 -2.12 -5.82
CA LEU A 134 -8.44 -1.19 -5.13
C LEU A 134 -9.84 -1.81 -4.91
N LYS A 135 -10.41 -2.43 -5.95
CA LYS A 135 -11.72 -3.09 -5.87
C LYS A 135 -11.73 -4.20 -4.82
N LYS A 136 -10.74 -5.09 -4.85
CA LYS A 136 -10.62 -6.20 -3.88
C LYS A 136 -10.49 -5.66 -2.45
N ASN A 137 -9.78 -4.56 -2.25
CA ASN A 137 -9.68 -3.94 -0.94
C ASN A 137 -11.03 -3.37 -0.46
N ILE A 138 -11.78 -2.70 -1.34
CA ILE A 138 -13.13 -2.22 -1.00
C ILE A 138 -14.07 -3.38 -0.68
N ASP A 139 -14.02 -4.47 -1.45
CA ASP A 139 -14.84 -5.65 -1.20
C ASP A 139 -14.50 -6.30 0.15
N LYS A 140 -13.20 -6.40 0.51
CA LYS A 140 -12.74 -6.82 1.84
C LYS A 140 -13.25 -5.90 2.95
N LEU A 141 -13.08 -4.59 2.80
CA LEU A 141 -13.49 -3.61 3.81
C LEU A 141 -15.01 -3.55 3.99
N ARG A 142 -15.81 -3.83 2.95
CA ARG A 142 -17.28 -3.94 3.06
C ARG A 142 -17.72 -5.15 3.88
N ILE A 143 -17.00 -6.26 3.80
CA ILE A 143 -17.23 -7.42 4.66
C ILE A 143 -16.94 -7.03 6.12
N ARG A 144 -15.80 -6.37 6.35
CA ARG A 144 -15.39 -5.94 7.70
C ARG A 144 -16.32 -4.87 8.28
N TYR A 145 -16.72 -3.91 7.47
CA TYR A 145 -17.48 -2.72 7.86
C TYR A 145 -18.69 -2.55 6.92
N PRO A 146 -19.75 -3.36 7.07
CA PRO A 146 -20.92 -3.32 6.18
C PRO A 146 -21.70 -2.00 6.24
N GLU A 147 -21.61 -1.28 7.36
CA GLU A 147 -22.23 0.03 7.54
C GLU A 147 -21.16 1.12 7.69
N LYS A 148 -20.42 1.07 8.81
CA LYS A 148 -19.35 2.01 9.15
C LYS A 148 -18.29 1.33 10.01
N PHE A 149 -17.18 2.03 10.18
CA PHE A 149 -16.12 1.62 11.08
C PHE A 149 -16.64 1.51 12.53
N THR A 150 -16.24 0.44 13.21
CA THR A 150 -16.39 0.25 14.66
C THR A 150 -15.16 -0.50 15.17
N GLU A 151 -14.66 -0.16 16.36
CA GLU A 151 -13.50 -0.84 16.96
C GLU A 151 -13.73 -2.34 17.14
N GLU A 152 -14.93 -2.75 17.57
CA GLU A 152 -15.32 -4.15 17.70
C GLU A 152 -15.06 -4.93 16.40
N LYS A 153 -15.57 -4.45 15.25
CA LYS A 153 -15.35 -5.09 13.94
C LYS A 153 -13.90 -5.02 13.47
N ALA A 154 -13.12 -4.03 13.92
CA ALA A 154 -11.69 -3.97 13.62
C ALA A 154 -10.93 -5.09 14.34
N LEU A 155 -11.31 -5.39 15.58
CA LEU A 155 -10.71 -6.45 16.41
C LEU A 155 -11.24 -7.85 16.03
N ASN A 156 -12.54 -7.98 15.77
CA ASN A 156 -13.24 -9.24 15.52
C ASN A 156 -13.49 -9.48 14.01
N ARG A 157 -12.43 -9.40 13.20
CA ARG A 157 -12.50 -9.53 11.74
C ARG A 157 -12.67 -11.00 11.26
N ASP A 158 -13.60 -11.23 10.33
CA ASP A 158 -13.77 -12.54 9.66
C ASP A 158 -12.73 -12.71 8.54
N ARG A 159 -11.56 -13.24 8.92
CA ARG A 159 -10.44 -13.47 7.99
C ARG A 159 -10.80 -14.44 6.86
N SER A 160 -11.71 -15.38 7.08
CA SER A 160 -12.10 -16.37 6.07
C SER A 160 -12.93 -15.73 4.96
N GLN A 161 -13.91 -14.90 5.34
CA GLN A 161 -14.71 -14.16 4.37
C GLN A 161 -13.90 -13.09 3.63
N GLU A 162 -13.04 -12.36 4.33
CA GLU A 162 -12.11 -11.40 3.71
C GLU A 162 -11.21 -12.09 2.68
N ARG A 163 -10.65 -13.26 3.02
CA ARG A 163 -9.81 -14.04 2.11
C ARG A 163 -10.58 -14.49 0.87
N LYS A 164 -11.85 -14.87 1.01
CA LYS A 164 -12.72 -15.23 -0.13
C LYS A 164 -12.92 -14.03 -1.07
N ALA A 165 -13.12 -12.82 -0.55
CA ALA A 165 -13.24 -11.61 -1.37
C ALA A 165 -11.95 -11.29 -2.16
N LEU A 166 -10.79 -11.45 -1.52
CA LEU A 166 -9.50 -11.22 -2.17
C LEU A 166 -9.17 -12.25 -3.25
N SER A 167 -9.78 -13.44 -3.21
CA SER A 167 -9.50 -14.56 -4.13
C SER A 167 -10.38 -14.57 -5.39
N LYS A 168 -11.46 -13.78 -5.42
CA LYS A 168 -12.35 -13.59 -6.58
C LYS A 168 -11.73 -12.64 -7.59
#